data_AF-A0A0D2KTQ2-F1
#
_entry.id   AF-A0A0D2KTQ2-F1
#
_cell.length_a   1.000
_cell.length_b   1.000
_cell.length_c   1.000
_cell.angle_alpha   90.00
_cell.angle_beta   90.00
_cell.angle_gamma   90.00
#
_symmetry.space_group_name_H-M   'P 1'
#
loop_
_entity.id
_entity.type
_entity.pdbx_description
1 polymer ?
#
loop_
_entity_poly.entity_id
_entity_poly.type
_entity_poly.pdbx_seq_one_letter_code
_entity_poly.pdbx_strand_id
1 'polypeptide(L)'
;MACAQIKGHLKRLPADQVIRLAALIRCPTNDTPAGRLIISDIIPAVAKLRAQFNIKFTTMFAYTVLLDFKQPLTIMSDNIVASDGFFDSIAFDSFIKPRDWEKWASCRSLLPILPLESGRHFTAIDHTISRNLLLASVWPIAPDTPIQHSASIMSSPTRIGSDYSIPSSPLTELDDNDDEGEDRTAPALVDDSQVQRYIFTINTHFNPSANQVAPISNRNTDQEVFDVTEEVRRLASEFAVTPKDMADLKEKLKWQLQTGRRTSAGKFIRITSQLLQGKPLRINDMNGNMLLIVDPTLPAETRSALIDRMLLVFDEDFKIVKTAEEGFNNMFPSMHYSHYNCFSVQGDDADDTREPVTYQKPGLKRKINTSQFLPRASKEMQTTPKQFQLLHSSYEDMFQWQSSELKDFLPNVYKDLATYVDQLPGNDTNPAYPFAGFVLNLNVSTRLHRDRHDKDICLIVSF
;
A
#
# COMPACT_ATOMS: atom_id res chain seq x y z
N MET A 1 -25.82 16.66 7.78
CA MET A 1 -25.56 15.27 8.19
C MET A 1 -25.22 14.35 7.01
N ALA A 2 -26.02 14.31 5.93
CA ALA A 2 -25.74 13.42 4.77
C ALA A 2 -24.36 13.62 4.09
N CYS A 3 -23.94 14.87 3.80
CA CYS A 3 -22.62 15.11 3.20
C CYS A 3 -21.45 14.67 4.10
N ALA A 4 -21.59 14.77 5.41
CA ALA A 4 -20.55 14.34 6.36
C ALA A 4 -20.43 12.81 6.39
N GLN A 5 -21.55 12.09 6.30
CA GLN A 5 -21.57 10.63 6.18
C GLN A 5 -20.92 10.17 4.87
N ILE A 6 -21.28 10.79 3.74
CA ILE A 6 -20.68 10.47 2.43
C ILE A 6 -19.17 10.71 2.45
N LYS A 7 -18.69 11.83 2.99
CA LYS A 7 -17.26 12.11 3.15
C LYS A 7 -16.55 11.04 3.99
N GLY A 8 -17.16 10.63 5.10
CA GLY A 8 -16.63 9.55 5.94
C GLY A 8 -16.56 8.20 5.22
N HIS A 9 -17.54 7.89 4.36
CA HIS A 9 -17.50 6.69 3.52
C HIS A 9 -16.44 6.78 2.43
N LEU A 10 -16.34 7.91 1.71
CA LEU A 10 -15.34 8.12 0.66
C LEU A 10 -13.91 8.05 1.21
N LYS A 11 -13.65 8.62 2.39
CA LYS A 11 -12.35 8.53 3.08
C LYS A 11 -11.94 7.13 3.52
N ARG A 12 -12.87 6.17 3.53
CA ARG A 12 -12.61 4.76 3.87
C ARG A 12 -12.41 3.90 2.64
N LEU A 13 -12.69 4.42 1.44
CA LEU A 13 -12.45 3.71 0.21
C LEU A 13 -10.95 3.78 -0.11
N PRO A 14 -10.32 2.66 -0.49
CA PRO A 14 -8.98 2.70 -1.06
C PRO A 14 -8.92 3.56 -2.32
N ALA A 15 -7.76 4.14 -2.63
CA ALA A 15 -7.62 5.07 -3.75
C ALA A 15 -8.06 4.46 -5.09
N ASP A 16 -7.78 3.17 -5.33
CA ASP A 16 -8.24 2.49 -6.55
C ASP A 16 -9.76 2.52 -6.70
N GLN A 17 -10.51 2.33 -5.60
CA GLN A 17 -11.97 2.41 -5.64
C GLN A 17 -12.46 3.84 -5.87
N VAL A 18 -11.77 4.84 -5.32
CA VAL A 18 -12.08 6.26 -5.56
C VAL A 18 -11.88 6.63 -7.03
N ILE A 19 -10.76 6.23 -7.63
CA ILE A 19 -10.45 6.46 -9.05
C ILE A 19 -11.53 5.80 -9.92
N ARG A 20 -11.89 4.54 -9.62
CA ARG A 20 -12.92 3.82 -10.38
C ARG A 20 -14.30 4.47 -10.26
N LEU A 21 -14.67 4.93 -9.08
CA LEU A 21 -15.91 5.66 -8.85
C LEU A 21 -15.91 6.99 -9.62
N ALA A 22 -14.80 7.72 -9.58
CA ALA A 22 -14.66 9.00 -10.27
C ALA A 22 -14.78 8.83 -11.80
N ALA A 23 -14.10 7.83 -12.37
CA ALA A 23 -14.21 7.49 -13.79
C ALA A 23 -15.65 7.13 -14.19
N LEU A 24 -16.35 6.35 -13.36
CA LEU A 24 -17.74 5.98 -13.62
C LEU A 24 -18.71 7.17 -13.52
N ILE A 25 -18.46 8.12 -12.59
CA ILE A 25 -19.24 9.37 -12.49
C ILE A 25 -19.00 10.25 -13.73
N ARG A 26 -17.75 10.35 -14.20
CA ARG A 26 -17.36 11.18 -15.35
C ARG A 26 -17.92 10.61 -16.67
N CYS A 27 -17.91 9.29 -16.82
CA CYS A 27 -18.35 8.58 -18.03
C CYS A 27 -19.29 7.40 -17.70
N PRO A 28 -20.54 7.66 -17.25
CA PRO A 28 -21.43 6.58 -16.83
C PRO A 28 -21.92 5.75 -18.02
N THR A 29 -22.22 4.47 -17.78
CA THR A 29 -22.71 3.55 -18.82
C THR A 29 -24.01 2.87 -18.37
N ASN A 30 -24.90 2.59 -19.32
CA ASN A 30 -26.16 1.87 -19.04
C ASN A 30 -25.95 0.38 -18.75
N ASP A 31 -24.75 -0.15 -19.00
CA ASP A 31 -24.41 -1.58 -18.89
C ASP A 31 -24.17 -2.03 -17.44
N THR A 32 -24.06 -1.06 -16.51
CA THR A 32 -23.81 -1.30 -15.09
C THR A 32 -24.94 -0.73 -14.23
N PRO A 33 -25.35 -1.40 -13.14
CA PRO A 33 -26.33 -0.84 -12.20
C PRO A 33 -25.93 0.53 -11.66
N ALA A 34 -24.64 0.70 -11.32
CA ALA A 34 -24.11 1.96 -10.81
C ALA A 34 -24.13 3.08 -11.86
N GLY A 35 -23.76 2.80 -13.11
CA GLY A 35 -23.85 3.78 -14.19
C GLY A 35 -25.29 4.20 -14.50
N ARG A 36 -26.25 3.27 -14.44
CA ARG A 36 -27.68 3.60 -14.55
C ARG A 36 -28.15 4.54 -13.43
N LEU A 37 -27.75 4.26 -12.18
CA LEU A 37 -28.07 5.09 -11.02
C LEU A 37 -27.47 6.50 -11.17
N ILE A 38 -26.25 6.61 -11.69
CA ILE A 38 -25.64 7.92 -11.95
C ILE A 38 -26.46 8.70 -12.98
N ILE A 39 -26.88 8.05 -14.07
CA ILE A 39 -27.66 8.68 -15.14
C ILE A 39 -29.05 9.10 -14.65
N SER A 40 -29.75 8.24 -13.91
CA SER A 40 -31.14 8.48 -13.50
C SER A 40 -31.26 9.41 -12.29
N ASP A 41 -30.31 9.35 -11.35
CA ASP A 41 -30.48 9.96 -10.03
C ASP A 41 -29.43 11.04 -9.78
N ILE A 42 -28.14 10.73 -9.99
CA ILE A 42 -27.04 11.65 -9.62
C ILE A 42 -26.98 12.85 -10.57
N ILE A 43 -26.99 12.62 -11.89
CA ILE A 43 -26.91 13.72 -12.87
C ILE A 43 -28.09 14.70 -12.69
N PRO A 44 -29.36 14.26 -12.59
CA PRO A 44 -30.48 15.16 -12.34
C PRO A 44 -30.41 15.87 -10.98
N ALA A 45 -29.95 15.18 -9.93
CA ALA A 45 -29.75 15.81 -8.63
C ALA A 45 -28.70 16.92 -8.71
N VAL A 46 -27.54 16.69 -9.35
CA VAL A 46 -26.51 17.71 -9.56
C VAL A 46 -27.04 18.88 -10.38
N ALA A 47 -27.81 18.62 -11.44
CA ALA A 47 -28.45 19.64 -12.28
C ALA A 47 -29.42 20.53 -11.48
N LYS A 48 -30.13 19.96 -10.49
CA LYS A 48 -31.00 20.72 -9.59
C LYS A 48 -30.20 21.49 -8.55
N LEU A 49 -29.20 20.87 -7.92
CA LEU A 49 -28.39 21.49 -6.86
C LEU A 49 -27.63 22.72 -7.37
N ARG A 50 -27.06 22.67 -8.58
CA ARG A 50 -26.37 23.82 -9.19
C ARG A 50 -27.27 25.05 -9.37
N ALA A 51 -28.58 24.83 -9.56
CA ALA A 51 -29.55 25.91 -9.75
C ALA A 51 -29.98 26.53 -8.43
N GLN A 52 -29.82 25.79 -7.33
CA GLN A 52 -30.26 26.17 -6.00
C GLN A 52 -29.15 26.80 -5.16
N PHE A 53 -27.91 26.32 -5.31
CA PHE A 53 -26.79 26.70 -4.45
C PHE A 53 -25.70 27.43 -5.22
N ASN A 54 -25.09 28.41 -4.57
CA ASN A 54 -24.08 29.28 -5.18
C ASN A 54 -22.70 29.04 -4.54
N ILE A 55 -22.15 27.84 -4.72
CA ILE A 55 -20.87 27.44 -4.10
C ILE A 55 -19.71 27.89 -4.99
N LYS A 56 -18.68 28.49 -4.38
CA LYS A 56 -17.48 29.00 -5.06
C LYS A 56 -16.28 28.10 -4.77
N PHE A 57 -15.34 28.00 -5.69
CA PHE A 57 -14.08 27.29 -5.41
C PHE A 57 -13.29 27.93 -4.28
N THR A 58 -13.35 29.26 -4.13
CA THR A 58 -12.76 29.97 -2.97
C THR A 58 -13.39 29.61 -1.62
N THR A 59 -14.54 28.92 -1.62
CA THR A 59 -15.14 28.36 -0.41
C THR A 59 -14.68 26.93 -0.11
N MET A 60 -14.00 26.28 -1.06
CA MET A 60 -13.52 24.90 -0.95
C MET A 60 -11.99 24.81 -0.92
N PHE A 61 -11.30 25.71 -1.62
CA PHE A 61 -9.85 25.76 -1.76
C PHE A 61 -9.32 27.10 -1.28
N ALA A 62 -8.11 27.09 -0.71
CA ALA A 62 -7.41 28.31 -0.34
C ALA A 62 -7.12 29.14 -1.59
N TYR A 63 -7.17 30.47 -1.44
CA TYR A 63 -6.92 31.42 -2.53
C TYR A 63 -5.56 31.20 -3.21
N THR A 64 -4.53 30.87 -2.43
CA THR A 64 -3.18 30.58 -2.93
C THR A 64 -3.16 29.38 -3.88
N VAL A 65 -3.93 28.33 -3.59
CA VAL A 65 -4.02 27.14 -4.46
C VAL A 65 -4.58 27.52 -5.83
N LEU A 66 -5.58 28.40 -5.90
CA LEU A 66 -6.15 28.83 -7.18
C LEU A 66 -5.14 29.65 -8.00
N LEU A 67 -4.31 30.46 -7.33
CA LEU A 67 -3.23 31.22 -7.96
C LEU A 67 -2.12 30.32 -8.49
N ASP A 68 -1.69 29.33 -7.69
CA ASP A 68 -0.60 28.42 -8.03
C ASP A 68 -0.91 27.62 -9.31
N PHE A 69 -2.17 27.24 -9.50
CA PHE A 69 -2.64 26.55 -10.71
C PHE A 69 -3.04 27.50 -11.85
N LYS A 70 -2.81 28.81 -11.72
CA LYS A 70 -3.16 29.84 -12.72
C LYS A 70 -4.64 29.84 -13.13
N GLN A 71 -5.52 29.51 -12.18
CA GLN A 71 -6.95 29.37 -12.42
C GLN A 71 -7.70 30.68 -12.12
N PRO A 72 -8.87 30.92 -12.74
CA PRO A 72 -9.69 32.08 -12.43
C PRO A 72 -10.01 32.16 -10.93
N LEU A 73 -9.87 33.36 -10.33
CA LEU A 73 -10.09 33.60 -8.90
C LEU A 73 -11.54 33.35 -8.44
N THR A 74 -12.47 33.09 -9.37
CA THR A 74 -13.87 32.83 -9.09
C THR A 74 -14.40 31.75 -10.02
N ILE A 75 -14.04 30.50 -9.73
CA ILE A 75 -14.73 29.35 -10.32
C ILE A 75 -15.99 29.07 -9.48
N MET A 76 -17.13 29.02 -10.16
CA MET A 76 -18.40 28.65 -9.56
C MET A 76 -18.61 27.14 -9.72
N SER A 77 -19.11 26.45 -8.70
CA SER A 77 -19.33 25.00 -8.75
C SER A 77 -20.44 24.58 -9.72
N ASP A 78 -21.31 25.53 -10.13
CA ASP A 78 -22.33 25.31 -11.15
C ASP A 78 -21.72 25.24 -12.56
N ASN A 79 -20.52 25.79 -12.76
CA ASN A 79 -19.75 25.68 -13.99
C ASN A 79 -18.86 24.43 -13.93
N ILE A 80 -19.45 23.26 -14.20
CA ILE A 80 -18.71 21.99 -14.22
C ILE A 80 -17.58 21.98 -15.26
N VAL A 81 -17.71 22.70 -16.38
CA VAL A 81 -16.63 22.79 -17.37
C VAL A 81 -15.40 23.49 -16.79
N ALA A 82 -15.59 24.60 -16.07
CA ALA A 82 -14.49 25.28 -15.38
C ALA A 82 -13.96 24.46 -14.19
N SER A 83 -14.82 23.71 -13.50
CA SER A 83 -14.41 22.76 -12.47
C SER A 83 -13.49 21.67 -13.04
N ASP A 84 -13.87 21.05 -14.17
CA ASP A 84 -13.05 20.05 -14.82
C ASP A 84 -11.70 20.66 -15.24
N GLY A 85 -11.70 21.83 -15.89
CA GLY A 85 -10.45 22.52 -16.27
C GLY A 85 -9.55 22.90 -15.09
N PHE A 86 -10.11 23.14 -13.89
CA PHE A 86 -9.32 23.28 -12.67
C PHE A 86 -8.64 21.98 -12.28
N PHE A 87 -9.40 20.88 -12.18
CA PHE A 87 -8.84 19.58 -11.75
C PHE A 87 -7.86 19.01 -12.79
N ASP A 88 -8.14 19.20 -14.08
CA ASP A 88 -7.26 18.81 -15.19
C ASP A 88 -5.92 19.61 -15.16
N SER A 89 -5.86 20.76 -14.47
CA SER A 89 -4.63 21.54 -14.29
C SER A 89 -3.77 21.12 -13.10
N ILE A 90 -4.29 20.25 -12.24
CA ILE A 90 -3.55 19.70 -11.11
C ILE A 90 -2.70 18.54 -11.65
N ALA A 91 -1.42 18.47 -11.26
CA ALA A 91 -0.44 17.46 -11.73
C ALA A 91 -0.82 15.99 -11.45
N PHE A 92 -1.96 15.75 -10.82
CA PHE A 92 -2.50 14.44 -10.40
C PHE A 92 -3.82 14.10 -11.11
N ASP A 93 -4.04 14.61 -12.32
CA ASP A 93 -5.19 14.15 -13.10
C ASP A 93 -4.97 12.72 -13.60
N SER A 94 -5.80 11.80 -13.08
CA SER A 94 -5.81 10.39 -13.47
C SER A 94 -6.88 10.09 -14.52
N PHE A 95 -7.62 11.09 -14.99
CA PHE A 95 -8.63 10.92 -16.03
C PHE A 95 -8.00 10.85 -17.42
N ILE A 96 -8.09 9.69 -18.06
CA ILE A 96 -7.70 9.49 -19.46
C ILE A 96 -8.82 9.98 -20.39
N LYS A 97 -10.08 9.93 -19.94
CA LYS A 97 -11.25 10.34 -20.75
C LYS A 97 -11.86 11.67 -20.31
N PRO A 98 -12.23 12.53 -21.27
CA PRO A 98 -13.07 13.68 -20.98
C PRO A 98 -14.45 13.21 -20.52
N ARG A 99 -15.16 14.06 -19.77
CA ARG A 99 -16.53 13.81 -19.33
C ARG A 99 -17.45 13.49 -20.49
N ASP A 100 -18.35 12.54 -20.29
CA ASP A 100 -19.41 12.23 -21.23
C ASP A 100 -20.47 13.34 -21.24
N TRP A 101 -20.25 14.34 -22.09
CA TRP A 101 -21.12 15.51 -22.21
C TRP A 101 -22.48 15.23 -22.84
N GLU A 102 -22.67 14.08 -23.49
CA GLU A 102 -23.99 13.66 -23.96
C GLU A 102 -24.87 13.32 -22.76
N LYS A 103 -24.35 12.51 -21.83
CA LYS A 103 -25.07 12.16 -20.60
C LYS A 103 -25.15 13.33 -19.61
N TRP A 104 -24.09 14.13 -19.52
CA TRP A 104 -24.02 15.31 -18.66
C TRP A 104 -24.58 16.58 -19.32
N ALA A 105 -25.37 16.48 -20.40
CA ALA A 105 -25.87 17.64 -21.15
C ALA A 105 -26.66 18.64 -20.29
N SER A 106 -27.50 18.16 -19.36
CA SER A 106 -28.26 19.00 -18.40
C SER A 106 -27.38 19.82 -17.46
N CYS A 107 -26.10 19.46 -17.41
CA CYS A 107 -25.08 20.02 -16.55
C CYS A 107 -23.99 20.80 -17.32
N ARG A 108 -24.11 20.92 -18.65
CA ARG A 108 -23.09 21.57 -19.48
C ARG A 108 -23.32 23.07 -19.64
N SER A 109 -24.57 23.49 -19.75
CA SER A 109 -24.92 24.91 -19.94
C SER A 109 -24.66 25.71 -18.67
N LEU A 110 -24.10 26.91 -18.84
CA LEU A 110 -24.11 27.92 -17.79
C LEU A 110 -25.57 28.24 -17.44
N LEU A 111 -25.87 28.26 -16.16
CA LEU A 111 -27.16 28.73 -15.71
C LEU A 111 -27.26 30.25 -15.96
N PRO A 112 -28.41 30.76 -16.40
CA PRO A 112 -28.60 32.20 -16.52
C PRO A 112 -28.33 32.83 -15.16
N ILE A 113 -27.57 33.93 -15.19
CA ILE A 113 -27.34 34.78 -14.01
C ILE A 113 -28.73 35.30 -13.62
N LEU A 114 -29.34 34.68 -12.61
CA LEU A 114 -30.61 35.19 -12.08
C LEU A 114 -30.32 36.57 -11.45
N PRO A 115 -31.13 37.60 -11.75
CA PRO A 115 -31.01 38.90 -11.11
C PRO A 115 -31.05 38.72 -9.59
N LEU A 116 -30.21 39.48 -8.88
CA LEU A 116 -30.05 39.43 -7.42
C LEU A 116 -31.37 39.55 -6.64
N GLU A 117 -32.46 39.98 -7.29
CA GLU A 117 -33.76 40.26 -6.67
C GLU A 117 -34.73 39.06 -6.63
N SER A 118 -34.38 37.90 -7.18
CA SER A 118 -35.21 36.69 -7.08
C SER A 118 -34.45 35.52 -6.44
N GLY A 119 -34.18 35.65 -5.14
CA GLY A 119 -34.27 34.52 -4.22
C GLY A 119 -33.33 33.33 -4.43
N ARG A 120 -32.13 33.49 -5.00
CA ARG A 120 -31.03 32.62 -4.54
C ARG A 120 -30.82 32.99 -3.07
N HIS A 121 -30.96 32.04 -2.14
CA HIS A 121 -30.73 32.24 -0.70
C HIS A 121 -29.25 32.55 -0.41
N PHE A 122 -28.74 33.66 -0.94
CA PHE A 122 -27.52 34.28 -0.48
C PHE A 122 -27.76 34.67 0.97
N THR A 123 -27.08 33.98 1.89
CA THR A 123 -26.23 34.59 2.94
C THR A 123 -26.03 33.67 4.16
N ALA A 124 -26.96 32.79 4.51
CA ALA A 124 -26.81 31.92 5.70
C ALA A 124 -26.53 30.44 5.37
N ILE A 125 -27.28 29.86 4.42
CA ILE A 125 -27.14 28.44 4.05
C ILE A 125 -25.86 28.21 3.26
N ASP A 126 -25.54 29.07 2.29
CA ASP A 126 -24.29 28.96 1.52
C ASP A 126 -23.05 29.10 2.42
N HIS A 127 -23.08 30.03 3.39
CA HIS A 127 -22.01 30.18 4.37
C HIS A 127 -21.94 28.98 5.32
N THR A 128 -23.08 28.39 5.71
CA THR A 128 -23.13 27.18 6.55
C THR A 128 -22.67 25.94 5.80
N ILE A 129 -23.02 25.78 4.52
CA ILE A 129 -22.53 24.72 3.64
C ILE A 129 -21.03 24.87 3.44
N SER A 130 -20.55 26.07 3.09
CA SER A 130 -19.13 26.39 2.93
C SER A 130 -18.34 26.11 4.22
N ARG A 131 -18.83 26.60 5.37
CA ARG A 131 -18.24 26.35 6.68
C ARG A 131 -18.23 24.86 7.05
N ASN A 132 -19.30 24.10 6.76
CA ASN A 132 -19.35 22.67 7.05
C ASN A 132 -18.47 21.83 6.10
N LEU A 133 -18.30 22.25 4.84
CA LEU A 133 -17.37 21.62 3.91
C LEU A 133 -15.92 21.77 4.42
N LEU A 134 -15.57 22.94 4.96
CA LEU A 134 -14.24 23.27 5.51
C LEU A 134 -13.99 22.69 6.93
N LEU A 135 -14.98 22.73 7.84
CA LEU A 135 -14.83 22.30 9.25
C LEU A 135 -15.02 20.81 9.50
N ALA A 136 -15.54 20.02 8.54
CA ALA A 136 -15.67 18.57 8.67
C ALA A 136 -14.32 17.82 8.60
N SER A 137 -13.23 18.45 9.04
CA SER A 137 -11.91 17.88 9.28
C SER A 137 -11.71 17.45 10.74
N VAL A 138 -12.62 17.82 11.64
CA VAL A 138 -12.54 17.42 13.06
C VAL A 138 -13.90 16.91 13.52
N TRP A 139 -14.05 15.61 13.71
CA TRP A 139 -15.03 15.08 14.66
C TRP A 139 -14.30 14.16 15.64
N PRO A 140 -14.42 14.39 16.96
CA PRO A 140 -13.87 13.50 17.96
C PRO A 140 -14.64 12.18 17.93
N ILE A 141 -13.91 11.07 17.97
CA ILE A 141 -14.44 9.72 18.05
C ILE A 141 -15.49 9.68 19.18
N ALA A 142 -16.77 9.61 18.81
CA ALA A 142 -17.83 9.28 19.76
C ALA A 142 -17.86 7.75 19.90
N PRO A 143 -17.99 7.21 21.13
CA PRO A 143 -18.04 5.77 21.35
C PRO A 143 -19.45 5.29 20.99
N ASP A 144 -19.59 4.56 19.88
CA ASP A 144 -20.86 3.93 19.54
C ASP A 144 -20.88 2.46 19.94
N THR A 145 -22.05 2.14 20.48
CA THR A 145 -22.56 0.92 21.12
C THR A 145 -22.39 -0.37 20.33
N PRO A 146 -22.40 -1.54 21.02
CA PRO A 146 -22.08 -2.82 20.43
C PRO A 146 -23.23 -3.34 19.56
N ILE A 147 -22.95 -3.56 18.27
CA ILE A 147 -23.84 -4.31 17.38
C ILE A 147 -23.36 -5.76 17.38
N GLN A 148 -24.26 -6.68 17.75
CA GLN A 148 -24.02 -8.12 17.77
C GLN A 148 -23.51 -8.62 16.41
N HIS A 149 -22.32 -9.22 16.42
CA HIS A 149 -21.73 -9.90 15.29
C HIS A 149 -22.41 -11.26 15.10
N SER A 150 -22.98 -11.50 13.92
CA SER A 150 -23.16 -12.83 13.37
C SER A 150 -22.43 -12.87 12.04
N ALA A 151 -21.10 -13.02 12.09
CA ALA A 151 -20.27 -13.22 10.91
C ALA A 151 -20.05 -14.72 10.72
N SER A 152 -20.82 -15.32 9.81
CA SER A 152 -20.43 -16.60 9.21
C SER A 152 -19.47 -16.28 8.07
N ILE A 153 -18.16 -16.39 8.32
CA ILE A 153 -17.13 -16.28 7.28
C ILE A 153 -16.78 -17.70 6.86
N MET A 154 -17.15 -18.02 5.62
CA MET A 154 -16.73 -19.26 4.96
C MET A 154 -15.21 -19.27 4.83
N SER A 155 -14.61 -20.35 5.32
CA SER A 155 -13.23 -20.75 5.05
C SER A 155 -13.00 -20.78 3.53
N SER A 156 -12.06 -19.97 3.06
CA SER A 156 -11.57 -20.08 1.69
C SER A 156 -10.47 -21.15 1.65
N PRO A 157 -10.61 -22.24 0.87
CA PRO A 157 -9.56 -23.22 0.72
C PRO A 157 -8.45 -22.66 -0.15
N THR A 158 -7.25 -22.62 0.39
CA THR A 158 -6.02 -22.38 -0.38
C THR A 158 -5.85 -23.51 -1.38
N ARG A 159 -6.05 -23.24 -2.66
CA ARG A 159 -5.53 -24.04 -3.79
C ARG A 159 -5.66 -23.25 -5.09
N ILE A 160 -4.55 -23.07 -5.79
CA ILE A 160 -4.34 -23.47 -7.19
C ILE A 160 -2.82 -23.43 -7.39
N GLY A 161 -2.22 -24.60 -7.58
CA GLY A 161 -1.05 -24.75 -8.42
C GLY A 161 -1.53 -25.14 -9.82
N SER A 162 -0.91 -24.57 -10.85
CA SER A 162 -0.38 -25.31 -12.00
C SER A 162 0.15 -24.36 -13.07
N ASP A 163 1.39 -24.62 -13.47
CA ASP A 163 1.95 -24.54 -14.83
C ASP A 163 1.58 -23.38 -15.75
N TYR A 164 2.50 -22.42 -15.90
CA TYR A 164 2.72 -21.72 -17.16
C TYR A 164 4.21 -21.40 -17.36
N SER A 165 4.74 -21.80 -18.50
CA SER A 165 6.08 -21.44 -18.97
C SER A 165 6.12 -19.96 -19.36
N ILE A 166 7.11 -19.22 -18.86
CA ILE A 166 7.35 -17.82 -19.22
C ILE A 166 8.37 -17.78 -20.37
N PRO A 167 8.08 -17.10 -21.50
CA PRO A 167 9.10 -16.73 -22.47
C PRO A 167 9.98 -15.63 -21.88
N SER A 168 11.30 -15.75 -22.07
CA SER A 168 12.27 -14.70 -21.76
C SER A 168 11.88 -13.42 -22.49
N SER A 169 11.58 -12.34 -21.77
CA SER A 169 11.40 -11.03 -22.39
C SER A 169 12.71 -10.23 -22.32
N PRO A 170 13.16 -9.63 -23.43
CA PRO A 170 14.41 -8.90 -23.51
C PRO A 170 14.18 -7.45 -23.07
N LEU A 171 14.92 -6.99 -22.07
CA LEU A 171 15.13 -5.55 -21.91
C LEU A 171 16.46 -5.23 -22.57
N THR A 172 16.33 -4.78 -23.82
CA THR A 172 17.33 -4.03 -24.56
C THR A 172 17.78 -2.82 -23.75
N GLU A 173 19.10 -2.67 -23.67
CA GLU A 173 19.81 -1.44 -23.33
C GLU A 173 19.21 -0.28 -24.13
N LEU A 174 18.83 0.79 -23.45
CA LEU A 174 18.59 2.08 -24.09
C LEU A 174 19.54 3.09 -23.47
N ASP A 175 20.36 3.62 -24.38
CA ASP A 175 21.39 4.62 -24.21
C ASP A 175 20.93 5.85 -23.42
N ASP A 176 21.85 6.28 -22.56
CA ASP A 176 21.92 7.63 -22.02
C ASP A 176 22.07 8.64 -23.16
N ASN A 177 21.19 9.65 -23.22
CA ASN A 177 21.46 11.04 -23.58
C ASN A 177 20.11 11.79 -23.59
N ASP A 178 19.92 12.68 -22.61
CA ASP A 178 19.97 14.13 -22.90
C ASP A 178 19.71 14.94 -21.61
N ASP A 179 20.70 15.79 -21.38
CA ASP A 179 20.77 16.93 -20.47
C ASP A 179 19.76 18.01 -20.92
N GLU A 180 19.07 18.64 -19.97
CA GLU A 180 18.97 20.10 -19.85
C GLU A 180 18.22 20.44 -18.54
N GLY A 181 18.89 21.21 -17.70
CA GLY A 181 18.44 21.58 -16.37
C GLY A 181 17.41 22.71 -16.34
N GLU A 182 16.65 22.75 -15.25
CA GLU A 182 16.06 23.99 -14.76
C GLU A 182 16.16 24.08 -13.23
N ASP A 183 16.84 25.15 -12.83
CA ASP A 183 17.20 25.57 -11.49
C ASP A 183 15.95 26.01 -10.71
N ARG A 184 15.62 25.29 -9.63
CA ARG A 184 14.69 25.75 -8.60
C ARG A 184 15.37 25.69 -7.25
N THR A 185 15.94 26.83 -6.87
CA THR A 185 16.48 27.13 -5.56
C THR A 185 15.48 26.79 -4.45
N ALA A 186 15.73 25.67 -3.75
CA ALA A 186 15.07 25.30 -2.52
C ALA A 186 15.64 26.12 -1.33
N PRO A 187 14.84 26.44 -0.29
CA PRO A 187 15.32 27.13 0.89
C PRO A 187 16.34 26.28 1.67
N ALA A 188 17.33 26.96 2.23
CA ALA A 188 18.53 26.42 2.88
C ALA A 188 18.27 25.20 3.78
N LEU A 189 18.98 24.13 3.46
CA LEU A 189 19.14 22.92 4.26
C LEU A 189 19.68 23.29 5.65
N VAL A 190 18.97 22.84 6.68
CA VAL A 190 19.55 22.67 8.01
C VAL A 190 20.67 21.63 7.85
N ASP A 191 21.85 22.00 8.32
CA ASP A 191 23.05 21.16 8.37
C ASP A 191 22.78 19.93 9.25
N ASP A 192 22.24 18.88 8.61
CA ASP A 192 21.98 17.59 9.20
C ASP A 192 23.28 16.78 9.10
N SER A 193 24.25 17.15 9.94
CA SER A 193 25.42 16.31 10.19
C SER A 193 24.92 15.03 10.86
N GLN A 194 24.45 14.08 10.06
CA GLN A 194 23.90 12.81 10.49
C GLN A 194 24.93 12.13 11.39
N VAL A 195 24.58 11.97 12.66
CA VAL A 195 25.28 11.06 13.57
C VAL A 195 25.05 9.67 13.00
N GLN A 196 25.95 9.21 12.14
CA GLN A 196 25.84 7.91 11.50
C GLN A 196 25.82 6.84 12.61
N ARG A 197 24.63 6.28 12.86
CA ARG A 197 24.44 5.26 13.89
C ARG A 197 25.40 4.11 13.63
N TYR A 198 26.20 3.76 14.64
CA TYR A 198 27.19 2.70 14.51
C TYR A 198 26.49 1.35 14.29
N ILE A 199 26.67 0.77 13.09
CA ILE A 199 26.22 -0.58 12.74
C ILE A 199 27.40 -1.54 12.72
N PHE A 200 27.30 -2.66 13.44
CA PHE A 200 28.36 -3.67 13.41
C PHE A 200 28.27 -4.45 12.11
N THR A 201 29.32 -4.40 11.29
CA THR A 201 29.31 -5.03 9.96
C THR A 201 30.20 -6.27 9.89
N ILE A 202 29.66 -7.37 9.40
CA ILE A 202 30.38 -8.62 9.12
C ILE A 202 30.36 -8.89 7.61
N ASN A 203 31.51 -8.73 6.97
CA ASN A 203 31.70 -9.17 5.59
C ASN A 203 32.01 -10.67 5.57
N THR A 204 31.25 -11.41 4.76
CA THR A 204 31.40 -12.87 4.61
C THR A 204 31.86 -13.21 3.19
N HIS A 205 32.23 -14.47 2.95
CA HIS A 205 32.49 -14.96 1.60
C HIS A 205 31.24 -15.54 0.94
N PHE A 206 30.03 -15.31 1.48
CA PHE A 206 28.81 -15.84 0.88
C PHE A 206 28.68 -15.37 -0.57
N ASN A 207 28.42 -16.32 -1.46
CA ASN A 207 28.25 -16.10 -2.89
C ASN A 207 26.76 -16.26 -3.24
N PRO A 208 26.02 -15.17 -3.52
CA PRO A 208 24.61 -15.24 -3.88
C PRO A 208 24.34 -16.15 -5.10
N SER A 209 25.25 -16.14 -6.07
CA SER A 209 25.14 -16.97 -7.28
C SER A 209 25.23 -18.47 -6.98
N ALA A 210 25.89 -18.86 -5.89
CA ALA A 210 25.95 -20.25 -5.43
C ALA A 210 24.71 -20.69 -4.64
N ASN A 211 23.77 -19.78 -4.34
CA ASN A 211 22.57 -20.02 -3.53
C ASN A 211 21.26 -19.69 -4.26
N GLN A 212 21.24 -19.77 -5.59
CA GLN A 212 20.08 -19.41 -6.40
C GLN A 212 18.95 -20.46 -6.35
N VAL A 213 19.24 -21.72 -6.02
CA VAL A 213 18.25 -22.79 -5.98
C VAL A 213 17.68 -22.94 -4.57
N ALA A 214 16.37 -22.82 -4.44
CA ALA A 214 15.69 -23.13 -3.19
C ALA A 214 15.81 -24.64 -2.89
N PRO A 215 16.03 -25.04 -1.63
CA PRO A 215 16.12 -26.45 -1.25
C PRO A 215 14.80 -27.21 -1.48
N ILE A 216 13.70 -26.48 -1.68
CA ILE A 216 12.37 -26.99 -1.96
C ILE A 216 11.90 -26.41 -3.30
N SER A 217 11.36 -27.29 -4.15
CA SER A 217 10.85 -26.96 -5.48
C SER A 217 9.33 -26.94 -5.50
N ASN A 218 8.74 -26.37 -6.56
CA ASN A 218 7.30 -26.34 -6.79
C ASN A 218 6.69 -27.74 -7.01
N ARG A 219 7.54 -28.75 -7.20
CA ARG A 219 7.12 -30.14 -7.42
C ARG A 219 6.98 -30.91 -6.12
N ASN A 220 7.50 -30.37 -5.01
CA ASN A 220 7.38 -31.01 -3.72
C ASN A 220 5.94 -30.98 -3.22
N THR A 221 5.54 -32.05 -2.55
CA THR A 221 4.23 -32.07 -1.88
C THR A 221 4.26 -31.22 -0.62
N ASP A 222 3.10 -30.71 -0.20
CA ASP A 222 2.97 -29.96 1.05
C ASP A 222 3.56 -30.70 2.26
N GLN A 223 3.40 -32.03 2.31
CA GLN A 223 3.93 -32.89 3.37
C GLN A 223 5.46 -32.93 3.32
N GLU A 224 6.06 -33.11 2.14
CA GLU A 224 7.52 -33.07 2.00
C GLU A 224 8.09 -31.71 2.42
N VAL A 225 7.42 -30.61 2.05
CA VAL A 225 7.83 -29.27 2.47
C VAL A 225 7.78 -29.15 3.99
N PHE A 226 6.71 -29.65 4.61
CA PHE A 226 6.56 -29.66 6.06
C PHE A 226 7.64 -30.50 6.75
N ASP A 227 7.88 -31.73 6.30
CA ASP A 227 8.87 -32.64 6.91
C ASP A 227 10.29 -32.04 6.85
N VAL A 228 10.66 -31.45 5.71
CA VAL A 228 11.94 -30.73 5.56
C VAL A 228 11.99 -29.51 6.48
N THR A 229 10.89 -28.78 6.62
CA THR A 229 10.80 -27.62 7.52
C THR A 229 11.03 -28.04 8.97
N GLU A 230 10.37 -29.10 9.43
CA GLU A 230 10.49 -29.60 10.80
C GLU A 230 11.89 -30.13 11.08
N GLU A 231 12.52 -30.84 10.14
CA GLU A 231 13.90 -31.29 10.30
C GLU A 231 14.87 -30.09 10.41
N VAL A 232 14.69 -29.05 9.59
CA VAL A 232 15.49 -27.82 9.69
C VAL A 232 15.28 -27.12 11.04
N ARG A 233 14.05 -27.04 11.53
CA ARG A 233 13.73 -26.47 12.85
C ARG A 233 14.38 -27.27 13.98
N ARG A 234 14.30 -28.60 13.93
CA ARG A 234 14.96 -29.51 14.88
C ARG A 234 16.47 -29.32 14.88
N LEU A 235 17.09 -29.26 13.70
CA LEU A 235 18.54 -29.04 13.60
C LEU A 235 18.96 -27.67 14.17
N ALA A 236 18.16 -26.62 13.93
CA ALA A 236 18.42 -25.29 14.46
C ALA A 236 18.13 -25.17 15.97
N SER A 237 17.18 -25.92 16.51
CA SER A 237 16.86 -25.91 17.94
C SER A 237 17.90 -26.67 18.76
N GLU A 238 18.30 -27.86 18.30
CA GLU A 238 19.19 -28.79 19.02
C GLU A 238 20.68 -28.50 18.81
N PHE A 239 21.10 -28.11 17.60
CA PHE A 239 22.53 -28.05 17.25
C PHE A 239 23.05 -26.66 16.89
N ALA A 240 22.22 -25.62 16.96
CA ALA A 240 22.72 -24.26 16.70
C ALA A 240 23.75 -23.84 17.75
N VAL A 241 24.88 -23.34 17.29
CA VAL A 241 25.92 -22.79 18.16
C VAL A 241 25.58 -21.34 18.47
N THR A 242 25.54 -20.99 19.75
CA THR A 242 25.37 -19.60 20.21
C THR A 242 26.76 -18.98 20.40
N PRO A 243 27.12 -17.92 19.65
CA PRO A 243 28.37 -17.20 19.85
C PRO A 243 28.44 -16.54 21.24
N LYS A 244 29.65 -16.41 21.78
CA LYS A 244 29.88 -15.77 23.08
C LYS A 244 29.81 -14.24 23.01
N ASP A 245 30.30 -13.69 21.92
CA ASP A 245 30.38 -12.25 21.65
C ASP A 245 30.40 -11.97 20.14
N MET A 246 30.46 -10.69 19.76
CA MET A 246 30.47 -10.27 18.35
C MET A 246 31.71 -10.71 17.58
N ALA A 247 32.85 -10.90 18.25
CA ALA A 247 34.08 -11.38 17.61
C ALA A 247 33.96 -12.87 17.27
N ASP A 248 33.45 -13.67 18.22
CA ASP A 248 33.15 -15.09 18.01
C ASP A 248 32.08 -15.30 16.92
N LEU A 249 31.03 -14.46 16.89
CA LEU A 249 30.04 -14.48 15.81
C LEU A 249 30.70 -14.26 14.43
N LYS A 250 31.57 -13.24 14.33
CA LYS A 250 32.30 -12.91 13.10
C LYS A 250 33.20 -14.06 12.65
N GLU A 251 33.94 -14.68 13.57
CA GLU A 251 34.80 -15.82 13.27
C GLU A 251 33.98 -17.01 12.74
N LYS A 252 32.91 -17.39 13.46
CA LYS A 252 32.06 -18.53 13.09
C LYS A 252 31.36 -18.32 11.75
N LEU A 253 30.83 -17.13 11.48
CA LEU A 253 30.20 -16.81 10.20
C LEU A 253 31.20 -16.85 9.04
N LYS A 254 32.38 -16.24 9.21
CA LYS A 254 33.44 -16.28 8.18
C LYS A 254 33.89 -17.70 7.88
N TRP A 255 34.09 -18.51 8.92
CA TRP A 255 34.44 -19.91 8.76
C TRP A 255 33.34 -20.71 8.06
N GLN A 256 32.09 -20.55 8.48
CA GLN A 256 30.95 -21.29 7.92
C GLN A 256 30.72 -20.98 6.42
N LEU A 257 30.98 -19.74 6.02
CA LEU A 257 30.72 -19.23 4.67
C LEU A 257 31.99 -19.11 3.82
N GLN A 258 33.13 -19.63 4.28
CA GLN A 258 34.43 -19.47 3.62
C GLN A 258 34.47 -19.97 2.16
N THR A 259 33.60 -20.92 1.80
CA THR A 259 33.54 -21.51 0.46
C THR A 259 32.40 -20.95 -0.40
N GLY A 260 31.86 -19.76 -0.11
CA GLY A 260 30.72 -19.23 -0.86
C GLY A 260 29.34 -19.64 -0.33
N ARG A 261 29.26 -20.70 0.47
CA ARG A 261 27.99 -21.26 0.95
C ARG A 261 28.24 -22.04 2.24
N ARG A 262 27.16 -22.32 2.96
CA ARG A 262 27.21 -23.24 4.10
C ARG A 262 27.52 -24.66 3.61
N THR A 263 28.59 -25.25 4.15
CA THR A 263 29.07 -26.59 3.74
C THR A 263 28.34 -27.75 4.44
N SER A 264 27.69 -27.52 5.58
CA SER A 264 26.97 -28.54 6.34
C SER A 264 25.56 -28.08 6.66
N ALA A 265 24.56 -28.85 6.20
CA ALA A 265 23.15 -28.50 6.30
C ALA A 265 22.64 -28.33 7.75
N GLY A 266 23.25 -29.02 8.72
CA GLY A 266 22.85 -28.98 10.14
C GLY A 266 23.61 -27.96 11.00
N LYS A 267 24.58 -27.22 10.45
CA LYS A 267 25.31 -26.21 11.23
C LYS A 267 24.56 -24.89 11.19
N PHE A 268 23.96 -24.51 12.31
CA PHE A 268 23.30 -23.22 12.49
C PHE A 268 24.07 -22.37 13.50
N ILE A 269 24.01 -21.06 13.33
CA ILE A 269 24.54 -20.08 14.29
C ILE A 269 23.34 -19.30 14.82
N ARG A 270 23.16 -19.29 16.14
CA ARG A 270 22.05 -18.58 16.79
C ARG A 270 22.49 -17.16 17.13
N ILE A 271 21.84 -16.17 16.54
CA ILE A 271 22.02 -14.75 16.86
C ILE A 271 20.90 -14.36 17.82
N THR A 272 21.25 -13.95 19.05
CA THR A 272 20.28 -13.54 20.06
C THR A 272 20.30 -12.03 20.25
N SER A 273 19.17 -11.43 20.66
CA SER A 273 19.12 -9.98 20.91
C SER A 273 20.09 -9.54 22.01
N GLN A 274 20.37 -10.42 22.98
CA GLN A 274 21.36 -10.16 24.04
C GLN A 274 22.79 -10.05 23.48
N LEU A 275 23.14 -10.87 22.47
CA LEU A 275 24.45 -10.81 21.81
C LEU A 275 24.71 -9.44 21.17
N LEU A 276 23.64 -8.83 20.64
CA LEU A 276 23.71 -7.55 19.93
C LEU A 276 23.80 -6.34 20.85
N GLN A 277 23.44 -6.47 22.14
CA GLN A 277 23.51 -5.40 23.14
C GLN A 277 22.87 -4.08 22.69
N GLY A 278 21.73 -4.17 21.99
CA GLY A 278 21.01 -3.00 21.48
C GLY A 278 21.69 -2.30 20.31
N LYS A 279 22.61 -2.96 19.60
CA LYS A 279 23.27 -2.42 18.40
C LYS A 279 22.85 -3.19 17.15
N PRO A 280 22.57 -2.50 16.03
CA PRO A 280 22.29 -3.16 14.76
C PRO A 280 23.48 -3.98 14.25
N LEU A 281 23.17 -5.11 13.61
CA LEU A 281 24.13 -5.99 12.94
C LEU A 281 23.81 -6.03 11.45
N ARG A 282 24.81 -5.76 10.60
CA ARG A 282 24.74 -5.97 9.15
C ARG A 282 25.67 -7.12 8.74
N ILE A 283 25.15 -8.04 7.94
CA ILE A 283 25.92 -9.12 7.32
C ILE A 283 25.94 -8.88 5.81
N ASN A 284 27.12 -8.87 5.21
CA ASN A 284 27.32 -8.68 3.78
C ASN A 284 27.78 -9.96 3.09
N ASP A 285 27.46 -10.06 1.80
CA ASP A 285 27.99 -11.06 0.88
C ASP A 285 29.45 -10.77 0.49
N MET A 286 30.00 -11.62 -0.39
CA MET A 286 31.37 -11.46 -0.89
C MET A 286 31.58 -10.22 -1.76
N ASN A 287 30.51 -9.63 -2.29
CA ASN A 287 30.53 -8.42 -3.12
C ASN A 287 30.32 -7.14 -2.28
N GLY A 288 30.06 -7.27 -0.98
CA GLY A 288 29.76 -6.15 -0.08
C GLY A 288 28.28 -5.78 -0.03
N ASN A 289 27.40 -6.49 -0.74
CA ASN A 289 25.96 -6.26 -0.72
C ASN A 289 25.34 -6.81 0.57
N MET A 290 24.26 -6.16 1.03
CA MET A 290 23.56 -6.55 2.25
C MET A 290 22.84 -7.90 2.06
N LEU A 291 23.06 -8.83 2.98
CA LEU A 291 22.32 -10.10 3.07
C LEU A 291 21.25 -10.09 4.16
N LEU A 292 21.60 -9.51 5.30
CA LEU A 292 20.74 -9.45 6.47
C LEU A 292 21.13 -8.24 7.31
N ILE A 293 20.11 -7.53 7.80
CA ILE A 293 20.23 -6.61 8.93
C ILE A 293 19.38 -7.16 10.07
N VAL A 294 19.97 -7.25 11.26
CA VAL A 294 19.25 -7.55 12.50
C VAL A 294 19.30 -6.31 13.36
N ASP A 295 18.14 -5.69 13.58
CA ASP A 295 18.03 -4.46 14.34
C ASP A 295 17.24 -4.67 15.64
N PRO A 296 17.91 -4.67 16.82
CA PRO A 296 17.25 -4.82 18.11
C PRO A 296 16.79 -3.48 18.72
N THR A 297 16.82 -2.37 17.96
CA THR A 297 16.69 -1.01 18.51
C THR A 297 15.26 -0.47 18.61
N LEU A 298 14.24 -1.27 18.24
CA LEU A 298 12.84 -0.88 18.42
C LEU A 298 12.61 -0.37 19.87
N PRO A 299 12.07 0.86 20.04
CA PRO A 299 11.91 1.46 21.36
C PRO A 299 11.17 0.53 22.33
N ALA A 300 11.65 0.47 23.57
CA ALA A 300 11.14 -0.47 24.56
C ALA A 300 9.64 -0.29 24.84
N GLU A 301 9.17 0.96 24.86
CA GLU A 301 7.75 1.30 25.04
C GLU A 301 6.90 0.74 23.88
N THR A 302 7.26 1.06 22.64
CA THR A 302 6.60 0.51 21.44
C THR A 302 6.62 -1.00 21.44
N ARG A 303 7.78 -1.63 21.69
CA ARG A 303 7.92 -3.10 21.72
C ARG A 303 7.02 -3.75 22.77
N SER A 304 6.93 -3.17 23.97
CA SER A 304 6.11 -3.71 25.05
C SER A 304 4.61 -3.67 24.76
N ALA A 305 4.17 -2.72 23.92
CA ALA A 305 2.77 -2.52 23.60
C ALA A 305 2.28 -3.35 22.40
N LEU A 306 3.17 -3.97 21.61
CA LEU A 306 2.77 -4.64 20.36
C LEU A 306 1.74 -5.75 20.57
N ILE A 307 1.94 -6.62 21.56
CA ILE A 307 1.01 -7.72 21.86
C ILE A 307 -0.35 -7.19 22.30
N ASP A 308 -0.38 -6.20 23.19
CA ASP A 308 -1.63 -5.60 23.68
C ASP A 308 -2.41 -4.91 22.54
N ARG A 309 -1.70 -4.26 21.63
CA ARG A 309 -2.29 -3.67 20.41
C ARG A 309 -2.84 -4.74 19.48
N MET A 310 -2.19 -5.90 19.38
CA MET A 310 -2.74 -7.01 18.58
C MET A 310 -4.03 -7.55 19.18
N LEU A 311 -4.09 -7.75 20.49
CA LEU A 311 -5.30 -8.16 21.21
C LEU A 311 -6.43 -7.14 21.03
N LEU A 312 -6.12 -5.85 21.04
CA LEU A 312 -7.10 -4.79 20.79
C LEU A 312 -7.72 -4.87 19.38
N VAL A 313 -6.92 -5.22 18.36
CA VAL A 313 -7.36 -5.23 16.95
C VAL A 313 -7.99 -6.58 16.55
N PHE A 314 -7.53 -7.69 17.16
CA PHE A 314 -7.82 -9.07 16.74
C PHE A 314 -8.17 -9.99 17.92
N ASP A 315 -8.95 -9.51 18.89
CA ASP A 315 -9.27 -10.22 20.14
C ASP A 315 -9.68 -11.70 19.95
N GLU A 316 -10.55 -12.00 18.98
CA GLU A 316 -11.03 -13.37 18.73
C GLU A 316 -10.03 -14.24 17.94
N ASP A 317 -9.17 -13.62 17.11
CA ASP A 317 -8.30 -14.33 16.15
C ASP A 317 -6.87 -14.53 16.70
N PHE A 318 -6.41 -13.66 17.59
CA PHE A 318 -5.08 -13.69 18.16
C PHE A 318 -5.08 -14.43 19.51
N LYS A 319 -4.47 -15.62 19.54
CA LYS A 319 -4.58 -16.55 20.68
C LYS A 319 -3.29 -17.33 20.86
N ILE A 320 -3.08 -17.84 22.06
CA ILE A 320 -1.95 -18.73 22.32
C ILE A 320 -2.16 -20.05 21.57
N VAL A 321 -1.30 -20.35 20.59
CA VAL A 321 -1.32 -21.58 19.81
C VAL A 321 -0.01 -22.34 19.99
N LYS A 322 -0.10 -23.64 20.23
CA LYS A 322 1.05 -24.55 20.21
C LYS A 322 1.16 -25.21 18.84
N THR A 323 1.76 -24.49 17.91
CA THR A 323 1.85 -24.88 16.50
C THR A 323 2.55 -26.23 16.30
N ALA A 324 3.44 -26.63 17.22
CA ALA A 324 4.07 -27.95 17.23
C ALA A 324 3.10 -29.12 17.51
N GLU A 325 2.06 -28.89 18.33
CA GLU A 325 1.02 -29.90 18.61
C GLU A 325 0.06 -30.05 17.42
N GLU A 326 -0.21 -28.95 16.70
CA GLU A 326 -1.03 -28.96 15.48
C GLU A 326 -0.31 -29.57 14.26
N GLY A 327 1.02 -29.47 14.23
CA GLY A 327 1.87 -30.11 13.25
C GLY A 327 1.52 -29.72 11.81
N PHE A 328 1.43 -30.72 10.92
CA PHE A 328 1.18 -30.51 9.48
C PHE A 328 -0.13 -29.74 9.20
N ASN A 329 -1.12 -29.92 10.06
CA ASN A 329 -2.47 -29.37 9.91
C ASN A 329 -2.60 -27.95 10.48
N ASN A 330 -1.55 -27.40 11.07
CA ASN A 330 -1.56 -26.04 11.61
C ASN A 330 -1.91 -25.04 10.51
N MET A 331 -2.98 -24.28 10.72
CA MET A 331 -3.39 -23.17 9.86
C MET A 331 -3.35 -21.87 10.66
N PHE A 332 -2.83 -20.81 10.04
CA PHE A 332 -2.71 -19.51 10.69
C PHE A 332 -3.30 -18.40 9.80
N PRO A 333 -3.97 -17.38 10.38
CA PRO A 333 -4.44 -16.23 9.61
C PRO A 333 -3.28 -15.45 8.99
N SER A 334 -3.36 -15.21 7.69
CA SER A 334 -2.44 -14.35 6.92
C SER A 334 -3.26 -13.28 6.21
N MET A 335 -3.12 -12.03 6.63
CA MET A 335 -3.84 -10.89 6.08
C MET A 335 -2.89 -10.00 5.30
N HIS A 336 -3.21 -9.76 4.03
CA HIS A 336 -2.41 -8.91 3.17
C HIS A 336 -2.95 -7.48 3.24
N TYR A 337 -2.11 -6.51 3.58
CA TYR A 337 -2.45 -5.09 3.54
C TYR A 337 -1.51 -4.39 2.57
N SER A 338 -1.71 -4.66 1.27
CA SER A 338 -0.81 -4.24 0.21
C SER A 338 -1.55 -3.71 -1.00
N HIS A 339 -0.87 -2.84 -1.75
CA HIS A 339 -1.22 -2.52 -3.13
C HIS A 339 -0.56 -3.55 -4.04
N TYR A 340 -1.36 -4.28 -4.84
CA TYR A 340 -0.87 -5.38 -5.66
C TYR A 340 -1.17 -5.18 -7.16
N ASN A 341 -0.21 -5.53 -8.00
CA ASN A 341 -0.37 -5.63 -9.45
C ASN A 341 0.19 -6.94 -10.06
N CYS A 342 0.81 -7.83 -9.26
CA CYS A 342 1.52 -9.03 -9.77
C CYS A 342 0.63 -10.04 -10.51
N PHE A 343 -0.69 -9.98 -10.33
CA PHE A 343 -1.69 -10.82 -11.02
C PHE A 343 -2.67 -9.98 -11.86
N SER A 344 -2.25 -8.79 -12.25
CA SER A 344 -3.00 -7.94 -13.15
C SER A 344 -3.00 -8.51 -14.57
N VAL A 345 -4.05 -8.19 -15.32
CA VAL A 345 -4.08 -8.52 -16.75
C VAL A 345 -3.06 -7.63 -17.44
N GLN A 346 -2.20 -8.21 -18.29
CA GLN A 346 -1.24 -7.44 -19.08
C GLN A 346 -1.99 -6.53 -20.06
N GLY A 347 -1.49 -5.30 -20.20
CA GLY A 347 -2.05 -4.28 -21.09
C GLY A 347 -1.62 -4.41 -22.55
N ASP A 348 -1.05 -5.55 -22.94
CA ASP A 348 -0.57 -5.78 -24.29
C ASP A 348 -1.73 -5.60 -25.29
N ASP A 349 -1.50 -4.80 -26.33
CA ASP A 349 -2.49 -4.39 -27.34
C ASP A 349 -3.72 -3.64 -26.78
N ALA A 350 -3.64 -3.07 -25.57
CA ALA A 350 -4.70 -2.23 -25.04
C ALA A 350 -4.76 -0.89 -25.81
N ASP A 351 -5.98 -0.45 -26.11
CA ASP A 351 -6.27 0.85 -26.71
C ASP A 351 -5.95 1.96 -25.69
N ASP A 352 -4.89 2.73 -25.96
CA ASP A 352 -4.38 3.82 -25.11
C ASP A 352 -5.37 4.98 -24.94
N THR A 353 -6.38 5.07 -25.80
CA THR A 353 -7.47 6.05 -25.70
C THR A 353 -8.59 5.60 -24.75
N ARG A 354 -8.52 4.36 -24.22
CA ARG A 354 -9.54 3.81 -23.33
C ARG A 354 -9.10 3.74 -21.89
N GLU A 355 -9.93 4.32 -21.03
CA GLU A 355 -9.83 4.15 -19.58
C GLU A 355 -9.79 2.67 -19.15
N PRO A 356 -8.69 2.20 -18.51
CA PRO A 356 -8.52 0.81 -18.09
C PRO A 356 -9.68 0.29 -17.26
N VAL A 357 -10.22 1.11 -16.35
CA VAL A 357 -11.37 0.75 -15.50
C VAL A 357 -12.66 0.47 -16.28
N THR A 358 -12.82 1.07 -17.47
CA THR A 358 -14.02 0.90 -18.31
C THR A 358 -13.80 -0.04 -19.49
N TYR A 359 -12.59 -0.56 -19.66
CA TYR A 359 -12.21 -1.32 -20.83
C TYR A 359 -13.03 -2.60 -20.98
N GLN A 360 -13.65 -2.78 -22.15
CA GLN A 360 -14.28 -4.02 -22.57
C GLN A 360 -13.88 -4.27 -24.02
N LYS A 361 -13.35 -5.46 -24.31
CA LYS A 361 -12.99 -5.85 -25.68
C LYS A 361 -14.28 -6.21 -26.43
N PRO A 362 -14.55 -5.61 -27.61
CA PRO A 362 -15.71 -5.97 -28.42
C PRO A 362 -15.72 -7.48 -28.75
N GLY A 363 -16.89 -8.10 -28.69
CA GLY A 363 -17.07 -9.52 -29.04
C GLY A 363 -16.77 -10.54 -27.93
N LEU A 364 -16.28 -10.12 -26.76
CA LEU A 364 -16.15 -11.03 -25.61
C LEU A 364 -17.53 -11.34 -25.00
N LYS A 365 -17.83 -12.64 -24.83
CA LYS A 365 -19.06 -13.12 -24.17
C LYS A 365 -19.08 -12.88 -22.66
N ARG A 366 -17.90 -12.72 -22.03
CA ARG A 366 -17.77 -12.47 -20.59
C ARG A 366 -17.17 -11.08 -20.36
N LYS A 367 -17.72 -10.37 -19.38
CA LYS A 367 -17.17 -9.08 -18.94
C LYS A 367 -15.76 -9.28 -18.41
N ILE A 368 -14.83 -8.42 -18.85
CA ILE A 368 -13.47 -8.41 -18.31
C ILE A 368 -13.52 -7.79 -16.91
N ASN A 369 -12.76 -8.36 -15.97
CA ASN A 369 -12.57 -7.75 -14.66
C ASN A 369 -11.56 -6.60 -14.74
N THR A 370 -12.03 -5.42 -15.07
CA THR A 370 -11.21 -4.21 -15.20
C THR A 370 -10.61 -3.75 -13.88
N SER A 371 -11.07 -4.27 -12.73
CA SER A 371 -10.39 -4.01 -11.46
C SER A 371 -8.97 -4.58 -11.45
N GLN A 372 -8.64 -5.52 -12.34
CA GLN A 372 -7.32 -6.10 -12.43
C GLN A 372 -6.35 -5.33 -13.33
N PHE A 373 -6.74 -4.18 -13.88
CA PHE A 373 -5.89 -3.45 -14.83
C PHE A 373 -5.02 -2.39 -14.15
N LEU A 374 -5.33 -2.04 -12.90
CA LEU A 374 -4.61 -1.07 -12.11
C LEU A 374 -4.05 -1.73 -10.84
N PRO A 375 -2.95 -1.20 -10.27
CA PRO A 375 -2.62 -1.45 -8.88
C PRO A 375 -3.84 -1.19 -8.00
N ARG A 376 -4.10 -2.10 -7.07
CA ARG A 376 -5.31 -2.06 -6.24
C ARG A 376 -5.02 -2.51 -4.83
N ALA A 377 -5.77 -1.97 -3.87
CA ALA A 377 -5.65 -2.40 -2.48
C ALA A 377 -6.09 -3.86 -2.32
N SER A 378 -5.46 -4.58 -1.40
CA SER A 378 -5.78 -5.97 -1.07
C SER A 378 -7.26 -6.18 -0.75
N LYS A 379 -7.72 -7.43 -0.83
CA LYS A 379 -9.10 -7.75 -0.51
C LYS A 379 -9.42 -7.34 0.93
N GLU A 380 -8.49 -7.56 1.85
CA GLU A 380 -8.60 -7.23 3.27
C GLU A 380 -8.77 -5.71 3.47
N MET A 381 -7.94 -4.88 2.83
CA MET A 381 -8.09 -3.42 2.86
C MET A 381 -9.46 -2.96 2.33
N GLN A 382 -10.01 -3.66 1.34
CA GLN A 382 -11.32 -3.35 0.77
C GLN A 382 -12.49 -3.82 1.65
N THR A 383 -12.40 -5.01 2.26
CA THR A 383 -13.52 -5.62 3.00
C THR A 383 -13.56 -5.26 4.47
N THR A 384 -12.41 -4.99 5.09
CA THR A 384 -12.30 -4.63 6.52
C THR A 384 -11.54 -3.31 6.73
N PRO A 385 -11.94 -2.21 6.06
CA PRO A 385 -11.21 -0.93 6.12
C PRO A 385 -11.12 -0.35 7.53
N LYS A 386 -12.11 -0.61 8.40
CA LYS A 386 -12.06 -0.17 9.81
C LYS A 386 -10.97 -0.89 10.60
N GLN A 387 -10.81 -2.20 10.38
CA GLN A 387 -9.78 -2.99 11.06
C GLN A 387 -8.39 -2.57 10.59
N PHE A 388 -8.23 -2.34 9.28
CA PHE A 388 -7.00 -1.77 8.73
C PHE A 388 -6.67 -0.38 9.32
N GLN A 389 -7.66 0.51 9.44
CA GLN A 389 -7.48 1.82 10.07
C GLN A 389 -7.07 1.71 11.54
N LEU A 390 -7.71 0.83 12.31
CA LEU A 390 -7.35 0.60 13.70
C LEU A 390 -5.93 0.04 13.83
N LEU A 391 -5.58 -0.95 13.01
CA LEU A 391 -4.23 -1.51 12.96
C LEU A 391 -3.18 -0.44 12.63
N HIS A 392 -3.43 0.37 11.61
CA HIS A 392 -2.57 1.48 11.25
C HIS A 392 -2.36 2.44 12.43
N SER A 393 -3.44 2.97 13.01
CA SER A 393 -3.32 3.93 14.12
C SER A 393 -2.69 3.31 15.37
N SER A 394 -2.92 2.03 15.65
CA SER A 394 -2.32 1.35 16.79
C SER A 394 -0.83 1.06 16.61
N TYR A 395 -0.31 0.98 15.39
CA TYR A 395 1.09 0.63 15.09
C TYR A 395 1.87 1.76 14.42
N GLU A 396 1.34 2.98 14.42
CA GLU A 396 1.93 4.13 13.73
C GLU A 396 3.38 4.40 14.15
N ASP A 397 3.69 4.35 15.44
CA ASP A 397 5.04 4.54 15.97
C ASP A 397 6.03 3.46 15.49
N MET A 398 5.59 2.20 15.40
CA MET A 398 6.39 1.09 14.86
C MET A 398 6.65 1.29 13.37
N PHE A 399 5.64 1.69 12.60
CA PHE A 399 5.79 1.96 11.17
C PHE A 399 6.71 3.16 10.90
N GLN A 400 6.58 4.24 11.66
CA GLN A 400 7.47 5.40 11.57
C GLN A 400 8.91 5.03 11.91
N TRP A 401 9.11 4.26 12.99
CA TRP A 401 10.43 3.72 13.35
C TRP A 401 11.01 2.89 12.20
N GLN A 402 10.24 1.93 11.68
CA GLN A 402 10.67 1.07 10.57
C GLN A 402 11.06 1.86 9.31
N SER A 403 10.30 2.90 8.97
CA SER A 403 10.62 3.79 7.86
C SER A 403 11.95 4.52 8.09
N SER A 404 12.14 5.07 9.29
CA SER A 404 13.37 5.78 9.67
C SER A 404 14.59 4.88 9.61
N GLU A 405 14.54 3.69 10.25
CA GLU A 405 15.68 2.76 10.26
C GLU A 405 16.04 2.30 8.85
N LEU A 406 15.04 2.05 7.99
CA LEU A 406 15.31 1.66 6.60
C LEU A 406 15.99 2.80 5.83
N LYS A 407 15.55 4.04 6.02
CA LYS A 407 16.14 5.22 5.39
C LYS A 407 17.59 5.42 5.84
N ASP A 408 17.87 5.20 7.12
CA ASP A 408 19.19 5.38 7.71
C ASP A 408 20.15 4.26 7.29
N PHE A 409 19.71 3.00 7.32
CA PHE A 409 20.58 1.87 6.98
C PHE A 409 20.77 1.67 5.48
N LEU A 410 19.73 1.94 4.68
CA LEU A 410 19.67 1.62 3.26
C LEU A 410 19.01 2.76 2.45
N PRO A 411 19.60 3.99 2.44
CA PRO A 411 18.97 5.17 1.84
C PRO A 411 18.64 5.01 0.36
N ASN A 412 19.48 4.29 -0.40
CA ASN A 412 19.24 4.04 -1.82
C ASN A 412 18.06 3.07 -2.03
N VAL A 413 18.01 1.97 -1.27
CA VAL A 413 16.89 1.02 -1.33
C VAL A 413 15.59 1.69 -0.89
N TYR A 414 15.64 2.53 0.15
CA TYR A 414 14.51 3.35 0.59
C TYR A 414 14.00 4.23 -0.56
N LYS A 415 14.89 4.95 -1.24
CA LYS A 415 14.54 5.84 -2.36
C LYS A 415 13.92 5.06 -3.53
N ASP A 416 14.46 3.88 -3.85
CA ASP A 416 13.95 3.06 -4.95
C ASP A 416 12.56 2.49 -4.64
N LEU A 417 12.33 2.08 -3.39
CA LEU A 417 11.01 1.63 -2.93
C LEU A 417 10.01 2.79 -2.90
N ALA A 418 10.42 3.95 -2.37
CA ALA A 418 9.63 5.17 -2.30
C ALA A 418 9.18 5.60 -3.71
N THR A 419 10.10 5.63 -4.68
CA THR A 419 9.80 6.01 -6.07
C THR A 419 8.67 5.16 -6.66
N TYR A 420 8.64 3.86 -6.36
CA TYR A 420 7.55 2.99 -6.80
C TYR A 420 6.23 3.32 -6.09
N VAL A 421 6.26 3.52 -4.77
CA VAL A 421 5.06 3.82 -3.98
C VAL A 421 4.45 5.17 -4.34
N ASP A 422 5.29 6.19 -4.56
CA ASP A 422 4.88 7.54 -4.94
C ASP A 422 4.23 7.59 -6.34
N GLN A 423 4.49 6.58 -7.16
CA GLN A 423 3.85 6.39 -8.47
C GLN A 423 2.56 5.56 -8.40
N LEU A 424 2.17 5.04 -7.23
CA LEU A 424 0.92 4.29 -7.10
C LEU A 424 -0.29 5.21 -7.37
N PRO A 425 -1.32 4.70 -8.08
CA PRO A 425 -2.49 5.50 -8.41
C PRO A 425 -3.14 6.13 -7.18
N GLY A 426 -3.47 7.41 -7.29
CA GLY A 426 -4.18 8.17 -6.26
C GLY A 426 -3.32 8.58 -5.07
N ASN A 427 -1.99 8.47 -5.18
CA ASN A 427 -1.02 8.86 -4.14
C ASN A 427 -1.33 8.19 -2.78
N ASP A 428 -1.83 6.95 -2.83
CA ASP A 428 -2.16 6.19 -1.63
C ASP A 428 -0.88 5.65 -1.01
N THR A 429 -0.61 6.03 0.23
CA THR A 429 0.56 5.56 0.97
C THR A 429 0.12 4.50 1.96
N ASN A 430 0.78 3.33 1.90
CA ASN A 430 0.63 2.32 2.93
C ASN A 430 1.35 2.77 4.21
N PRO A 431 0.85 2.45 5.43
CA PRO A 431 1.56 2.80 6.66
C PRO A 431 2.98 2.21 6.73
N ALA A 432 3.25 1.09 6.07
CA ALA A 432 4.59 0.51 5.98
C ALA A 432 5.54 1.25 4.97
N TYR A 433 5.25 2.50 4.60
CA TYR A 433 6.08 3.28 3.69
C TYR A 433 7.58 3.21 4.07
N PRO A 434 8.51 2.94 3.14
CA PRO A 434 8.36 3.00 1.68
C PRO A 434 7.92 1.67 1.04
N PHE A 435 7.46 0.68 1.80
CA PHE A 435 6.90 -0.53 1.22
C PHE A 435 5.48 -0.27 0.70
N ALA A 436 5.12 -0.91 -0.42
CA ALA A 436 3.77 -0.85 -0.99
C ALA A 436 2.71 -1.58 -0.14
N GLY A 437 3.13 -2.27 0.93
CA GLY A 437 2.27 -3.06 1.79
C GLY A 437 3.01 -3.88 2.83
N PHE A 438 2.25 -4.58 3.65
CA PHE A 438 2.75 -5.57 4.60
C PHE A 438 1.79 -6.76 4.70
N VAL A 439 2.27 -7.86 5.28
CA VAL A 439 1.47 -9.05 5.58
C VAL A 439 1.48 -9.27 7.09
N LEU A 440 0.29 -9.38 7.67
CA LEU A 440 0.11 -9.71 9.08
C LEU A 440 -0.20 -11.19 9.23
N ASN A 441 0.69 -11.92 9.91
CA ASN A 441 0.53 -13.34 10.20
C ASN A 441 0.27 -13.54 11.71
N LEU A 442 -0.93 -13.95 12.08
CA LEU A 442 -1.29 -14.21 13.49
C LEU A 442 -0.92 -15.65 13.86
N ASN A 443 -0.27 -15.87 15.00
CA ASN A 443 0.08 -17.22 15.49
C ASN A 443 0.91 -18.02 14.45
N VAL A 444 1.81 -17.32 13.78
CA VAL A 444 2.47 -17.77 12.55
C VAL A 444 3.35 -19.01 12.76
N SER A 445 3.30 -19.94 11.79
CA SER A 445 4.27 -21.01 11.63
C SER A 445 4.52 -21.24 10.13
N THR A 446 5.48 -20.51 9.57
CA THR A 446 5.77 -20.59 8.13
C THR A 446 6.51 -21.87 7.76
N ARG A 447 6.13 -22.47 6.64
CA ARG A 447 6.92 -23.53 6.00
C ARG A 447 8.16 -22.93 5.33
N LEU A 448 9.21 -23.72 5.14
CA LEU A 448 10.41 -23.28 4.42
C LEU A 448 10.05 -22.92 2.97
N HIS A 449 10.32 -21.69 2.56
CA HIS A 449 10.09 -21.21 1.20
C HIS A 449 11.07 -20.08 0.86
N ARG A 450 10.97 -19.58 -0.38
CA ARG A 450 11.59 -18.34 -0.83
C ARG A 450 10.53 -17.51 -1.52
N ASP A 451 10.37 -16.27 -1.10
CA ASP A 451 9.50 -15.32 -1.79
C ASP A 451 10.11 -14.96 -3.15
N ARG A 452 9.36 -15.25 -4.21
CA ARG A 452 9.81 -15.06 -5.60
C ARG A 452 9.33 -13.75 -6.22
N HIS A 453 8.46 -13.04 -5.52
CA HIS A 453 7.81 -11.83 -5.99
C HIS A 453 8.36 -10.57 -5.32
N ASP A 454 9.29 -10.71 -4.38
CA ASP A 454 10.00 -9.59 -3.79
C ASP A 454 10.99 -9.03 -4.81
N LYS A 455 11.02 -7.70 -4.92
CA LYS A 455 11.93 -7.00 -5.84
C LYS A 455 13.38 -7.04 -5.35
N ASP A 456 13.59 -6.76 -4.06
CA ASP A 456 14.92 -6.58 -3.48
C ASP A 456 14.97 -7.04 -2.02
N ILE A 457 14.32 -6.29 -1.12
CA ILE A 457 14.32 -6.57 0.33
C ILE A 457 12.91 -6.81 0.87
N CYS A 458 12.83 -7.60 1.94
CA CYS A 458 11.68 -7.67 2.82
C CYS A 458 12.12 -7.28 4.25
N LEU A 459 11.20 -6.71 5.02
CA LEU A 459 11.41 -6.39 6.43
C LEU A 459 10.45 -7.20 7.28
N ILE A 460 10.99 -7.82 8.32
CA ILE A 460 10.23 -8.66 9.25
C ILE A 460 10.29 -8.04 10.63
N VAL A 461 9.12 -7.76 11.21
CA VAL A 461 8.96 -7.46 12.63
C VAL A 461 8.28 -8.66 13.28
N SER A 462 8.95 -9.28 14.24
CA SER A 462 8.43 -10.44 14.98
C SER A 462 8.35 -10.12 16.47
N PHE A 463 7.22 -10.43 17.11
CA PHE A 463 6.99 -10.20 18.54
C PHE A 463 6.03 -11.22 19.11
#